data_AF-A0A3B9GRW2-F1
#
_entry.id   AF-A0A3B9GRW2-F1
#
_cell.length_a   1.000
_cell.length_b   1.000
_cell.length_c   1.000
_cell.angle_alpha   90.00
_cell.angle_beta   90.00
_cell.angle_gamma   90.00
#
_symmetry.space_group_name_H-M   'P 1'
#
loop_
_entity.id
_entity.type
_entity.pdbx_description
1 polymer ?
#
loop_
_entity_poly.entity_id
_entity_poly.type
_entity_poly.pdbx_seq_one_letter_code
_entity_poly.pdbx_strand_id
1 'polypeptide(L)'
;MKTILFTLTILLSCGTAASQTVSQLLKTSWHQKSPFNDQCPLVNNAAPAAGCGAIAVGQILNYYKKPAHGFGHVNYTTKGNTVDIDYTTRTFDYDNILNYYASNATAASKEAVASLIYQVGAAMKMQYDTSSSPSNFPSMLWGLQHYLHFSPQSRYRNRRYYSTAEWIEMLNKELTNGHPVFYRGTHTAPGTSAGHIFVLDGINSTGKYHANFGHASSTQDKYVDLSIINQSSGTNPGVYNVCYHHQQAMITDFYPEEGLTDKDYDPHALVINSPIILNSDPYAKTVTATGTVNIGFRMYNANFVSSSHQYSIGFYKDGVLVANSSTIRNFSLGAGYYTNIKRTFNLPTTLANGQYEMAVISRENAASPWIRAWDNAPNCVPVTVQSNGKFIFTLPNYHNLDCNLYLEKNIKEPSDGKSGGKTFELTVCNPSSNNFEDTLRFEITASGTTKVYDMPTSIYDGQKITYRFFVKESDINMIKGYSVKAYYKETIANKWIQLKTDPTGIKHQTYQQTGQVCIYSITGQMLRKFDRTELERKYSSYLQSLPCGIYLISDNNGTRKFVKPA
;
A
#
# COMPACT_ATOMS: atom_id res chain seq x y z
N MET A 1 -48.68 -28.95 -31.00
CA MET A 1 -47.23 -28.64 -30.94
C MET A 1 -46.86 -28.44 -29.48
N LYS A 2 -45.95 -29.27 -28.96
CA LYS A 2 -45.44 -29.22 -27.58
C LYS A 2 -44.34 -28.18 -27.50
N THR A 3 -44.47 -27.19 -26.64
CA THR A 3 -43.36 -26.28 -26.28
C THR A 3 -42.61 -26.90 -25.11
N ILE A 4 -41.38 -27.33 -25.38
CA ILE A 4 -40.47 -27.97 -24.43
C ILE A 4 -39.85 -26.86 -23.56
N LEU A 5 -40.07 -26.93 -22.24
CA LEU A 5 -39.42 -26.10 -21.25
C LEU A 5 -38.03 -26.70 -20.96
N PHE A 6 -36.95 -26.02 -21.36
CA PHE A 6 -35.59 -26.41 -20.96
C PHE A 6 -35.32 -25.87 -19.55
N THR A 7 -35.36 -26.75 -18.56
CA THR A 7 -34.83 -26.48 -17.22
C THR A 7 -33.30 -26.61 -17.27
N LEU A 8 -32.59 -25.48 -17.22
CA LEU A 8 -31.14 -25.46 -17.10
C LEU A 8 -30.76 -25.78 -15.65
N THR A 9 -30.53 -27.06 -15.37
CA THR A 9 -30.00 -27.51 -14.07
C THR A 9 -28.50 -27.16 -14.02
N ILE A 10 -28.17 -26.01 -13.43
CA ILE A 10 -26.78 -25.70 -13.08
C ILE A 10 -26.42 -26.58 -11.89
N LEU A 11 -25.78 -27.72 -12.18
CA LEU A 11 -25.02 -28.48 -11.20
C LEU A 11 -23.87 -27.59 -10.71
N LEU A 12 -24.06 -26.91 -9.57
CA LEU A 12 -22.93 -26.39 -8.80
C LEU A 12 -22.14 -27.59 -8.27
N SER A 13 -21.17 -28.06 -9.04
CA SER A 13 -20.05 -28.79 -8.47
C SER A 13 -19.40 -27.86 -7.46
N CYS A 14 -19.36 -28.29 -6.19
CA CYS A 14 -18.62 -27.63 -5.11
C CYS A 14 -17.12 -27.67 -5.45
N GLY A 15 -16.70 -26.73 -6.30
CA GLY A 15 -15.29 -26.44 -6.50
C GLY A 15 -14.79 -25.78 -5.22
N THR A 16 -13.92 -26.47 -4.50
CA THR A 16 -12.97 -25.83 -3.59
C THR A 16 -12.44 -24.58 -4.27
N ALA A 17 -12.62 -23.39 -3.67
CA ALA A 17 -12.01 -22.16 -4.17
C ALA A 17 -10.52 -22.45 -4.37
N ALA A 18 -10.09 -22.58 -5.63
CA ALA A 18 -8.71 -22.85 -5.95
C ALA A 18 -7.89 -21.73 -5.32
N SER A 19 -6.89 -22.07 -4.52
CA SER A 19 -5.87 -21.11 -4.10
C SER A 19 -5.35 -20.44 -5.37
N GLN A 20 -5.53 -19.13 -5.49
CA GLN A 20 -5.18 -18.41 -6.70
C GLN A 20 -3.65 -18.36 -6.78
N THR A 21 -3.07 -19.27 -7.56
CA THR A 21 -1.63 -19.33 -7.77
C THR A 21 -1.25 -18.56 -9.03
N VAL A 22 -0.19 -17.77 -8.94
CA VAL A 22 0.44 -17.06 -10.05
C VAL A 22 1.91 -17.47 -10.05
N SER A 23 2.39 -18.10 -11.11
CA SER A 23 3.83 -18.37 -11.25
C SER A 23 4.62 -17.06 -11.28
N GLN A 24 5.89 -17.10 -10.87
CA GLN A 24 6.79 -15.95 -10.98
C GLN A 24 6.75 -15.36 -12.40
N LEU A 25 6.38 -14.09 -12.51
CA LEU A 25 6.25 -13.38 -13.77
C LEU A 25 7.63 -12.91 -14.26
N LEU A 26 8.47 -12.40 -13.35
CA LEU A 26 9.81 -11.95 -13.69
C LEU A 26 10.77 -13.14 -13.78
N LYS A 27 11.66 -13.07 -14.76
CA LYS A 27 12.78 -14.01 -14.92
C LYS A 27 14.12 -13.39 -14.53
N THR A 28 14.13 -12.07 -14.32
CA THR A 28 15.33 -11.28 -14.04
C THR A 28 15.79 -11.47 -12.60
N SER A 29 17.10 -11.51 -12.40
CA SER A 29 17.73 -11.43 -11.09
C SER A 29 18.84 -10.38 -11.17
N TRP A 30 18.47 -9.14 -10.89
CA TRP A 30 19.32 -7.95 -11.09
C TRP A 30 19.80 -7.35 -9.77
N HIS A 31 20.84 -6.51 -9.81
CA HIS A 31 21.43 -5.84 -8.65
C HIS A 31 21.48 -4.32 -8.88
N GLN A 32 21.77 -3.52 -7.85
CA GLN A 32 22.00 -2.07 -7.95
C GLN A 32 23.46 -1.66 -8.27
N LYS A 33 24.36 -2.61 -8.53
CA LYS A 33 25.81 -2.39 -8.76
C LYS A 33 26.16 -2.78 -10.19
N SER A 34 27.43 -2.75 -10.56
CA SER A 34 27.85 -3.07 -11.93
C SER A 34 27.32 -4.46 -12.36
N PRO A 35 26.79 -4.59 -13.59
CA PRO A 35 26.79 -3.59 -14.65
C PRO A 35 25.64 -2.57 -14.60
N PHE A 36 24.65 -2.77 -13.73
CA PHE A 36 23.39 -2.02 -13.75
C PHE A 36 23.56 -0.51 -13.46
N ASN A 37 24.60 -0.11 -12.75
CA ASN A 37 24.89 1.28 -12.42
C ASN A 37 26.01 1.91 -13.27
N ASP A 38 26.52 1.22 -14.30
CA ASP A 38 27.72 1.65 -15.03
C ASP A 38 27.52 2.98 -15.80
N GLN A 39 26.27 3.33 -16.16
CA GLN A 39 25.91 4.61 -16.79
C GLN A 39 25.36 5.65 -15.81
N CYS A 40 25.25 5.34 -14.50
CA CYS A 40 24.78 6.31 -13.52
C CYS A 40 25.85 7.39 -13.27
N PRO A 41 25.46 8.66 -13.00
CA PRO A 41 26.40 9.75 -12.80
C PRO A 41 27.28 9.51 -11.55
N LEU A 42 28.59 9.66 -11.69
CA LEU A 42 29.53 9.44 -10.59
C LEU A 42 29.32 10.46 -9.47
N VAL A 43 29.19 10.01 -8.23
CA VAL A 43 29.06 10.87 -7.05
C VAL A 43 30.38 10.88 -6.31
N ASN A 44 31.00 12.06 -6.15
CA ASN A 44 32.34 12.18 -5.54
C ASN A 44 33.38 11.25 -6.18
N ASN A 45 33.38 11.14 -7.51
CA ASN A 45 34.23 10.24 -8.30
C ASN A 45 34.04 8.73 -8.02
N ALA A 46 32.92 8.32 -7.41
CA ALA A 46 32.57 6.94 -7.17
C ALA A 46 31.25 6.57 -7.85
N ALA A 47 31.13 5.31 -8.30
CA ALA A 47 29.89 4.81 -8.88
C ALA A 47 28.78 4.78 -7.81
N PRO A 48 27.63 5.44 -8.04
CA PRO A 48 26.52 5.41 -7.10
C PRO A 48 25.82 4.04 -7.15
N ALA A 49 24.94 3.73 -6.20
CA ALA A 49 23.97 2.67 -6.41
C ALA A 49 23.00 3.09 -7.54
N ALA A 50 22.55 2.15 -8.37
CA ALA A 50 21.53 2.43 -9.38
C ALA A 50 20.19 2.91 -8.76
N GLY A 51 19.90 2.43 -7.54
CA GLY A 51 18.65 2.69 -6.82
C GLY A 51 17.65 1.54 -6.97
N CYS A 52 17.09 1.10 -5.85
CA CYS A 52 16.15 -0.02 -5.79
C CYS A 52 14.93 0.17 -6.70
N GLY A 53 14.42 1.41 -6.77
CA GLY A 53 13.32 1.77 -7.66
C GLY A 53 13.64 1.62 -9.14
N ALA A 54 14.84 2.03 -9.57
CA ALA A 54 15.26 1.89 -10.96
C ALA A 54 15.41 0.41 -11.36
N ILE A 55 15.94 -0.42 -10.46
CA ILE A 55 16.02 -1.88 -10.68
C ILE A 55 14.62 -2.49 -10.76
N ALA A 56 13.72 -2.18 -9.82
CA ALA A 56 12.37 -2.73 -9.83
C ALA A 56 11.61 -2.36 -11.11
N VAL A 57 11.62 -1.09 -11.50
CA VAL A 57 10.93 -0.62 -12.71
C VAL A 57 11.61 -1.14 -13.99
N GLY A 58 12.95 -1.19 -14.04
CA GLY A 58 13.67 -1.76 -15.17
C GLY A 58 13.35 -3.25 -15.39
N GLN A 59 13.22 -4.03 -14.32
CA GLN A 59 12.80 -5.43 -14.41
C GLN A 59 11.37 -5.55 -14.99
N ILE A 60 10.45 -4.65 -14.59
CA ILE A 60 9.09 -4.59 -15.13
C ILE A 60 9.11 -4.22 -16.63
N LEU A 61 9.87 -3.21 -17.03
CA LEU A 61 10.00 -2.83 -18.45
C LEU A 61 10.59 -3.97 -19.28
N ASN A 62 11.60 -4.69 -18.78
CA ASN A 62 12.17 -5.85 -19.46
C ASN A 62 11.21 -7.04 -19.55
N TYR A 63 10.33 -7.23 -18.57
CA TYR A 63 9.27 -8.23 -18.65
C TYR A 63 8.32 -7.96 -19.83
N TYR A 64 7.92 -6.70 -20.01
CA TYR A 64 7.07 -6.31 -21.13
C TYR A 64 7.83 -6.10 -22.45
N LYS A 65 9.13 -5.81 -22.39
CA LYS A 65 9.98 -5.37 -23.51
C LYS A 65 9.43 -4.15 -24.27
N LYS A 66 8.90 -3.20 -23.52
CA LYS A 66 8.35 -1.93 -24.05
C LYS A 66 8.45 -0.83 -22.98
N PRO A 67 8.43 0.44 -23.40
CA PRO A 67 8.34 0.95 -24.78
C PRO A 67 9.67 0.77 -25.54
N ALA A 68 9.71 0.98 -26.86
CA ALA A 68 10.97 0.91 -27.63
C ALA A 68 11.93 2.07 -27.32
N HIS A 69 11.36 3.22 -26.98
CA HIS A 69 12.02 4.43 -26.48
C HIS A 69 11.00 5.20 -25.64
N GLY A 70 11.43 6.22 -24.90
CA GLY A 70 10.52 7.08 -24.14
C GLY A 70 10.12 8.35 -24.87
N PHE A 71 9.54 9.30 -24.13
CA PHE A 71 9.22 10.65 -24.63
C PHE A 71 9.91 11.77 -23.88
N GLY A 72 9.99 12.91 -24.56
CA GLY A 72 10.42 14.17 -23.97
C GLY A 72 11.88 14.15 -23.51
N HIS A 73 12.17 15.12 -22.65
CA HIS A 73 13.50 15.41 -22.15
C HIS A 73 13.47 15.61 -20.65
N VAL A 74 14.44 15.03 -19.95
CA VAL A 74 14.66 15.27 -18.53
C VAL A 74 16.05 15.83 -18.32
N ASN A 75 16.13 16.98 -17.64
CA ASN A 75 17.38 17.59 -17.21
C ASN A 75 17.26 18.02 -15.74
N TYR A 76 18.20 17.57 -14.92
CA TYR A 76 18.33 18.00 -13.52
C TYR A 76 19.73 17.74 -12.98
N THR A 77 20.07 18.37 -11.86
CA THR A 77 21.33 18.13 -11.16
C THR A 77 21.10 17.30 -9.90
N THR A 78 21.98 16.35 -9.63
CA THR A 78 22.03 15.60 -8.36
C THR A 78 23.46 15.51 -7.86
N LYS A 79 23.69 15.92 -6.61
CA LYS A 79 25.01 15.92 -5.94
C LYS A 79 26.15 16.51 -6.80
N GLY A 80 25.85 17.58 -7.55
CA GLY A 80 26.82 18.28 -8.39
C GLY A 80 26.98 17.71 -9.81
N ASN A 81 26.26 16.64 -10.17
CA ASN A 81 26.29 16.05 -11.51
C ASN A 81 24.99 16.32 -12.27
N THR A 82 25.11 16.56 -13.57
CA THR A 82 23.97 16.73 -14.46
C THR A 82 23.49 15.36 -14.96
N VAL A 83 22.19 15.13 -14.84
CA VAL A 83 21.45 14.07 -15.54
C VAL A 83 20.71 14.75 -16.69
N ASP A 84 20.99 14.33 -17.90
CA ASP A 84 20.42 14.88 -19.14
C ASP A 84 20.09 13.72 -20.09
N ILE A 85 18.80 13.49 -20.33
CA ILE A 85 18.31 12.42 -21.20
C ILE A 85 17.22 12.98 -22.09
N ASP A 86 17.43 12.88 -23.40
CA ASP A 86 16.39 12.96 -24.42
C ASP A 86 15.92 11.54 -24.74
N TYR A 87 14.69 11.20 -24.34
CA TYR A 87 14.16 9.85 -24.53
C TYR A 87 13.72 9.59 -25.97
N THR A 88 13.58 10.64 -26.80
CA THR A 88 13.17 10.49 -28.20
C THR A 88 14.29 9.97 -29.10
N THR A 89 15.55 10.08 -28.64
CA THR A 89 16.75 9.64 -29.36
C THR A 89 17.41 8.40 -28.76
N ARG A 90 16.92 7.90 -27.63
CA ARG A 90 17.47 6.72 -26.94
C ARG A 90 16.50 5.56 -26.94
N THR A 91 16.88 4.48 -27.60
CA THR A 91 16.10 3.23 -27.64
C THR A 91 16.55 2.26 -26.55
N PHE A 92 15.62 1.41 -26.10
CA PHE A 92 15.91 0.30 -25.21
C PHE A 92 16.26 -0.95 -26.00
N ASP A 93 17.48 -1.46 -25.81
CA ASP A 93 17.97 -2.67 -26.47
C ASP A 93 17.61 -3.93 -25.66
N TYR A 94 16.33 -4.29 -25.65
CA TYR A 94 15.82 -5.45 -24.90
C TYR A 94 16.36 -6.79 -25.39
N ASP A 95 16.92 -6.87 -26.59
CA ASP A 95 17.48 -8.12 -27.13
C ASP A 95 18.84 -8.42 -26.53
N ASN A 96 19.61 -7.39 -26.15
CA ASN A 96 20.86 -7.55 -25.42
C ASN A 96 20.68 -7.54 -23.88
N ILE A 97 19.49 -7.27 -23.36
CA ILE A 97 19.21 -7.31 -21.92
C ILE A 97 19.00 -8.75 -21.43
N LEU A 98 19.82 -9.18 -20.49
CA LEU A 98 19.80 -10.53 -19.95
C LEU A 98 18.97 -10.64 -18.66
N ASN A 99 18.42 -11.83 -18.42
CA ASN A 99 17.77 -12.15 -17.15
C ASN A 99 18.76 -12.17 -15.98
N TYR A 100 20.00 -12.61 -16.21
CA TYR A 100 21.05 -12.69 -15.21
C TYR A 100 22.39 -12.32 -15.83
N TYR A 101 23.22 -11.60 -15.08
CA TYR A 101 24.51 -11.09 -15.53
C TYR A 101 25.65 -11.83 -14.82
N ALA A 102 26.15 -12.88 -15.46
CA ALA A 102 27.36 -13.58 -15.06
C ALA A 102 28.63 -12.78 -15.42
N SER A 103 29.79 -13.22 -14.91
CA SER A 103 31.08 -12.58 -15.20
C SER A 103 31.41 -12.51 -16.69
N ASN A 104 30.95 -13.48 -17.49
CA ASN A 104 31.16 -13.57 -18.93
C ASN A 104 30.13 -12.80 -19.79
N ALA A 105 29.22 -12.02 -19.19
CA ALA A 105 28.29 -11.18 -19.94
C ALA A 105 29.06 -10.19 -20.85
N THR A 106 28.59 -10.05 -22.10
CA THR A 106 29.25 -9.23 -23.14
C THR A 106 29.18 -7.75 -22.82
N ALA A 107 30.09 -6.95 -23.37
CA ALA A 107 30.06 -5.49 -23.21
C ALA A 107 28.71 -4.89 -23.67
N ALA A 108 28.19 -5.33 -24.82
CA ALA A 108 26.89 -4.90 -25.34
C ALA A 108 25.74 -5.19 -24.35
N SER A 109 25.70 -6.40 -23.77
CA SER A 109 24.65 -6.73 -22.79
C SER A 109 24.72 -5.88 -21.51
N LYS A 110 25.93 -5.58 -21.04
CA LYS A 110 26.17 -4.74 -19.86
C LYS A 110 25.76 -3.30 -20.13
N GLU A 111 26.12 -2.78 -21.29
CA GLU A 111 25.75 -1.44 -21.74
C GLU A 111 24.23 -1.29 -21.90
N ALA A 112 23.56 -2.28 -22.52
CA ALA A 112 22.11 -2.26 -22.72
C ALA A 112 21.34 -2.16 -21.40
N VAL A 113 21.69 -2.97 -20.40
CA VAL A 113 21.01 -2.90 -19.09
C VAL A 113 21.40 -1.66 -18.30
N ALA A 114 22.67 -1.23 -18.34
CA ALA A 114 23.09 0.01 -17.69
C ALA A 114 22.33 1.21 -18.26
N SER A 115 22.10 1.23 -19.59
CA SER A 115 21.35 2.28 -20.25
C SER A 115 19.87 2.28 -19.89
N LEU A 116 19.23 1.10 -19.85
CA LEU A 116 17.85 0.97 -19.38
C LEU A 116 17.73 1.51 -17.94
N ILE A 117 18.57 1.04 -17.03
CA ILE A 117 18.50 1.40 -15.61
C ILE A 117 18.79 2.89 -15.38
N TYR A 118 19.74 3.47 -16.10
CA TYR A 118 20.01 4.91 -16.02
C TYR A 118 18.82 5.75 -16.51
N GLN A 119 18.24 5.39 -17.66
CA GLN A 119 17.05 6.05 -18.20
C GLN A 119 15.85 5.95 -17.24
N VAL A 120 15.62 4.78 -16.64
CA VAL A 120 14.59 4.60 -15.61
C VAL A 120 14.85 5.51 -14.41
N GLY A 121 16.08 5.54 -13.88
CA GLY A 121 16.42 6.40 -12.74
C GLY A 121 16.25 7.89 -13.05
N ALA A 122 16.62 8.32 -14.25
CA ALA A 122 16.44 9.69 -14.70
C ALA A 122 14.95 10.08 -14.78
N ALA A 123 14.08 9.19 -15.28
CA ALA A 123 12.64 9.43 -15.36
C ALA A 123 12.03 9.61 -13.97
N MET A 124 12.60 8.94 -12.97
CA MET A 124 12.20 9.04 -11.56
C MET A 124 12.80 10.26 -10.84
N LYS A 125 13.61 11.08 -11.53
CA LYS A 125 14.48 12.11 -10.92
C LYS A 125 15.28 11.59 -9.73
N MET A 126 15.92 10.43 -9.91
CA MET A 126 16.74 9.75 -8.91
C MET A 126 17.78 10.70 -8.30
N GLN A 127 17.84 10.73 -6.97
CA GLN A 127 18.93 11.33 -6.22
C GLN A 127 20.04 10.30 -6.10
N TYR A 128 21.01 10.33 -7.02
CA TYR A 128 22.09 9.33 -7.07
C TYR A 128 23.07 9.50 -5.91
N ASP A 129 23.36 8.41 -5.21
CA ASP A 129 24.32 8.37 -4.09
C ASP A 129 24.79 6.92 -3.86
N THR A 130 25.57 6.70 -2.81
CA THR A 130 25.80 5.36 -2.23
C THR A 130 24.49 4.63 -1.88
N SER A 131 23.41 5.38 -1.61
CA SER A 131 22.03 4.90 -1.53
C SER A 131 21.12 5.83 -2.33
N SER A 132 20.75 5.40 -3.53
CA SER A 132 19.97 6.23 -4.47
C SER A 132 18.47 6.06 -4.26
N SER A 133 17.74 7.19 -4.24
CA SER A 133 16.28 7.18 -4.11
C SER A 133 15.62 8.35 -4.87
N PRO A 134 14.37 8.20 -5.33
CA PRO A 134 13.61 9.35 -5.81
C PRO A 134 13.31 10.30 -4.65
N SER A 135 13.27 11.61 -4.93
CA SER A 135 12.98 12.61 -3.89
C SER A 135 11.52 12.59 -3.42
N ASN A 136 10.59 12.15 -4.27
CA ASN A 136 9.16 12.12 -3.98
C ASN A 136 8.44 11.05 -4.83
N PHE A 137 7.60 10.20 -4.21
CA PHE A 137 6.90 9.11 -4.90
C PHE A 137 5.82 9.54 -5.90
N PRO A 138 4.96 10.55 -5.60
CA PRO A 138 4.07 11.13 -6.61
C PRO A 138 4.81 11.60 -7.86
N SER A 139 5.94 12.29 -7.69
CA SER A 139 6.71 12.82 -8.82
C SER A 139 7.47 11.74 -9.58
N MET A 140 7.94 10.71 -8.87
CA MET A 140 8.46 9.50 -9.49
C MET A 140 7.42 8.87 -10.42
N LEU A 141 6.19 8.63 -9.96
CA LEU A 141 5.14 8.04 -10.79
C LEU A 141 4.80 8.93 -11.99
N TRP A 142 4.68 10.24 -11.77
CA TRP A 142 4.45 11.20 -12.85
C TRP A 142 5.51 11.08 -13.95
N GLY A 143 6.80 11.01 -13.58
CA GLY A 143 7.89 10.89 -14.54
C GLY A 143 7.91 9.54 -15.27
N LEU A 144 7.58 8.45 -14.58
CA LEU A 144 7.45 7.12 -15.19
C LEU A 144 6.33 7.10 -16.25
N GLN A 145 5.20 7.75 -15.95
CA GLN A 145 4.11 7.92 -16.90
C GLN A 145 4.54 8.75 -18.11
N HIS A 146 5.00 9.98 -17.89
CA HIS A 146 5.29 10.94 -18.96
C HIS A 146 6.49 10.54 -19.83
N TYR A 147 7.52 9.93 -19.25
CA TYR A 147 8.74 9.63 -19.99
C TYR A 147 8.84 8.18 -20.46
N LEU A 148 8.21 7.22 -19.76
CA LEU A 148 8.39 5.78 -20.02
C LEU A 148 7.08 5.04 -20.32
N HIS A 149 6.03 5.77 -20.69
CA HIS A 149 4.78 5.22 -21.21
C HIS A 149 4.01 4.33 -20.24
N PHE A 150 4.22 4.46 -18.93
CA PHE A 150 3.40 3.76 -17.95
C PHE A 150 1.95 4.28 -18.01
N SER A 151 0.99 3.39 -17.75
CA SER A 151 -0.45 3.68 -17.86
C SER A 151 -0.85 5.01 -17.18
N PRO A 152 -1.65 5.88 -17.83
CA PRO A 152 -2.23 7.06 -17.20
C PRO A 152 -3.14 6.71 -15.99
N GLN A 153 -3.59 5.45 -15.89
CA GLN A 153 -4.38 4.95 -14.77
C GLN A 153 -3.53 4.51 -13.58
N SER A 154 -2.21 4.46 -13.68
CA SER A 154 -1.36 4.04 -12.57
C SER A 154 -1.55 4.92 -11.33
N ARG A 155 -1.66 4.30 -10.14
CA ARG A 155 -1.85 5.04 -8.86
C ARG A 155 -0.98 4.49 -7.74
N TYR A 156 -0.28 5.39 -7.05
CA TYR A 156 0.54 5.06 -5.88
C TYR A 156 -0.34 4.92 -4.63
N ARG A 157 -0.62 3.70 -4.20
CA ARG A 157 -1.51 3.41 -3.07
C ARG A 157 -0.69 3.23 -1.79
N ASN A 158 -1.09 3.89 -0.70
CA ASN A 158 -0.47 3.69 0.62
C ASN A 158 -1.28 2.71 1.46
N ARG A 159 -0.64 1.64 1.96
CA ARG A 159 -1.28 0.53 2.69
C ARG A 159 -2.13 0.97 3.88
N ARG A 160 -1.69 2.01 4.59
CA ARG A 160 -2.37 2.56 5.77
C ARG A 160 -3.82 2.97 5.54
N TYR A 161 -4.22 3.29 4.31
CA TYR A 161 -5.57 3.76 4.00
C TYR A 161 -6.54 2.68 3.53
N TYR A 162 -6.11 1.42 3.48
CA TYR A 162 -6.89 0.30 2.99
C TYR A 162 -6.94 -0.79 4.05
N SER A 163 -8.03 -1.54 4.09
CA SER A 163 -8.11 -2.80 4.83
C SER A 163 -7.17 -3.85 4.23
N THR A 164 -6.88 -4.90 4.98
CA THR A 164 -6.13 -6.06 4.51
C THR A 164 -6.84 -6.74 3.35
N ALA A 165 -8.17 -6.77 3.35
CA ALA A 165 -8.94 -7.35 2.26
C ALA A 165 -8.80 -6.53 0.96
N GLU A 166 -9.04 -5.22 1.00
CA GLU A 166 -8.92 -4.34 -0.17
C GLU A 166 -7.49 -4.34 -0.72
N TRP A 167 -6.50 -4.34 0.15
CA TRP A 167 -5.10 -4.36 -0.26
C TRP A 167 -4.72 -5.66 -0.99
N ILE A 168 -5.13 -6.81 -0.44
CA ILE A 168 -4.92 -8.12 -1.06
C ILE A 168 -5.70 -8.23 -2.38
N GLU A 169 -6.92 -7.71 -2.44
CA GLU A 169 -7.72 -7.73 -3.67
C GLU A 169 -7.04 -6.96 -4.80
N MET A 170 -6.61 -5.72 -4.54
CA MET A 170 -5.87 -4.93 -5.52
C MET A 170 -4.58 -5.65 -5.96
N LEU A 171 -3.80 -6.17 -5.01
CA LEU A 171 -2.55 -6.86 -5.33
C LEU A 171 -2.77 -8.14 -6.16
N ASN A 172 -3.75 -8.96 -5.79
CA ASN A 172 -4.09 -10.19 -6.51
C ASN A 172 -4.62 -9.87 -7.90
N LYS A 173 -5.45 -8.83 -8.05
CA LYS A 173 -5.97 -8.39 -9.35
C LYS A 173 -4.82 -8.09 -10.31
N GLU A 174 -3.82 -7.30 -9.90
CA GLU A 174 -2.64 -7.01 -10.72
C GLU A 174 -1.91 -8.29 -11.14
N LEU A 175 -1.53 -9.13 -10.17
CA LEU A 175 -0.75 -10.34 -10.43
C LEU A 175 -1.48 -11.33 -11.34
N THR A 176 -2.79 -11.44 -11.18
CA THR A 176 -3.62 -12.41 -11.91
C THR A 176 -3.97 -11.96 -13.31
N ASN A 177 -3.91 -10.65 -13.55
CA ASN A 177 -3.89 -10.06 -14.89
C ASN A 177 -2.50 -10.12 -15.55
N GLY A 178 -1.50 -10.72 -14.88
CA GLY A 178 -0.14 -10.86 -15.40
C GLY A 178 0.70 -9.60 -15.25
N HIS A 179 0.35 -8.71 -14.32
CA HIS A 179 1.10 -7.49 -14.05
C HIS A 179 1.99 -7.66 -12.80
N PRO A 180 3.33 -7.65 -12.94
CA PRO A 180 4.22 -7.59 -11.80
C PRO A 180 4.05 -6.25 -11.07
N VAL A 181 4.03 -6.30 -9.74
CA VAL A 181 3.61 -5.16 -8.91
C VAL A 181 4.83 -4.47 -8.34
N PHE A 182 5.03 -3.20 -8.70
CA PHE A 182 5.91 -2.31 -7.95
C PHE A 182 5.44 -2.25 -6.50
N TYR A 183 6.31 -2.63 -5.58
CA TYR A 183 6.00 -2.68 -4.16
C TYR A 183 7.09 -1.99 -3.34
N ARG A 184 6.68 -1.37 -2.24
CA ARG A 184 7.56 -0.68 -1.30
C ARG A 184 7.23 -1.11 0.11
N GLY A 185 8.26 -1.20 0.93
CA GLY A 185 8.11 -1.17 2.38
C GLY A 185 9.33 -0.57 3.06
N THR A 186 9.21 -0.32 4.35
CA THR A 186 10.26 0.23 5.19
C THR A 186 10.64 -0.81 6.23
N HIS A 187 11.94 -1.07 6.34
CA HIS A 187 12.50 -1.74 7.48
C HIS A 187 12.72 -0.75 8.60
N THR A 188 12.13 -1.02 9.75
CA THR A 188 12.29 -0.24 10.96
C THR A 188 12.78 -1.12 12.11
N ALA A 189 13.72 -0.56 12.88
CA ALA A 189 14.19 -1.08 14.15
C ALA A 189 14.51 0.13 15.05
N PRO A 190 14.72 -0.07 16.37
CA PRO A 190 15.14 1.04 17.23
C PRO A 190 16.36 1.78 16.65
N GLY A 191 16.19 3.07 16.37
CA GLY A 191 17.22 3.93 15.77
C GLY A 191 17.58 3.67 14.30
N THR A 192 16.87 2.77 13.60
CA THR A 192 17.15 2.42 12.20
C THR A 192 15.86 2.46 11.36
N SER A 193 15.93 3.09 10.19
CA SER A 193 14.84 3.11 9.22
C SER A 193 15.41 3.10 7.80
N ALA A 194 15.00 2.13 6.98
CA ALA A 194 15.45 1.99 5.60
C ALA A 194 14.28 1.57 4.69
N GLY A 195 13.91 2.43 3.75
CA GLY A 195 12.93 2.11 2.71
C GLY A 195 13.56 1.24 1.62
N HIS A 196 12.76 0.37 1.00
CA HIS A 196 13.16 -0.41 -0.16
C HIS A 196 12.00 -0.55 -1.14
N ILE A 197 12.34 -0.59 -2.43
CA ILE A 197 11.41 -0.84 -3.54
C ILE A 197 11.82 -2.17 -4.18
N PHE A 198 10.84 -3.03 -4.42
CA PHE A 198 11.01 -4.36 -4.97
C PHE A 198 9.77 -4.72 -5.81
N VAL A 199 9.78 -5.89 -6.44
CA VAL A 199 8.64 -6.35 -7.25
C VAL A 199 8.00 -7.56 -6.57
N LEU A 200 6.68 -7.53 -6.42
CA LEU A 200 5.90 -8.73 -6.15
C LEU A 200 5.41 -9.28 -7.49
N ASP A 201 5.69 -10.54 -7.80
CA ASP A 201 5.50 -11.07 -9.15
C ASP A 201 4.97 -12.52 -9.18
N GLY A 202 4.42 -13.02 -8.08
CA GLY A 202 3.81 -14.35 -8.06
C GLY A 202 3.08 -14.65 -6.76
N ILE A 203 2.25 -15.68 -6.76
CA ILE A 203 1.47 -16.18 -5.61
C ILE A 203 1.58 -17.70 -5.57
N ASN A 204 2.03 -18.27 -4.45
CA ASN A 204 2.11 -19.73 -4.31
C ASN A 204 0.82 -20.36 -3.76
N SER A 205 0.76 -21.69 -3.71
CA SER A 205 -0.40 -22.44 -3.23
C SER A 205 -0.80 -22.14 -1.77
N THR A 206 0.12 -21.57 -0.98
CA THR A 206 -0.13 -21.17 0.41
C THR A 206 -0.58 -19.72 0.56
N GLY A 207 -0.75 -18.98 -0.54
CA GLY A 207 -1.13 -17.56 -0.54
C GLY A 207 -0.02 -16.58 -0.19
N LYS A 208 1.26 -17.01 -0.26
CA LYS A 208 2.42 -16.13 -0.10
C LYS A 208 2.82 -15.53 -1.44
N TYR A 209 3.42 -14.35 -1.41
CA TYR A 209 3.81 -13.59 -2.60
C TYR A 209 5.28 -13.78 -2.90
N HIS A 210 5.64 -14.06 -4.16
CA HIS A 210 7.02 -14.03 -4.57
C HIS A 210 7.50 -12.57 -4.59
N ALA A 211 8.60 -12.29 -3.90
CA ALA A 211 9.24 -10.99 -3.87
C ALA A 211 10.61 -11.09 -4.55
N ASN A 212 10.81 -10.31 -5.61
CA ASN A 212 12.11 -10.05 -6.22
C ASN A 212 12.67 -8.75 -5.64
N PHE A 213 13.67 -8.86 -4.76
CA PHE A 213 14.24 -7.74 -4.01
C PHE A 213 15.28 -6.93 -4.81
N GLY A 214 15.66 -7.35 -6.01
CA GLY A 214 16.60 -6.61 -6.86
C GLY A 214 18.05 -6.58 -6.34
N HIS A 215 18.49 -7.65 -5.66
CA HIS A 215 19.87 -7.83 -5.15
C HIS A 215 20.60 -9.05 -5.74
N ALA A 216 20.21 -9.51 -6.93
CA ALA A 216 20.83 -10.60 -7.69
C ALA A 216 21.15 -11.85 -6.86
N SER A 217 20.21 -12.25 -5.99
CA SER A 217 20.39 -13.39 -5.10
C SER A 217 19.11 -14.22 -5.04
N SER A 218 19.17 -15.42 -5.60
CA SER A 218 18.09 -16.42 -5.54
C SER A 218 17.79 -16.90 -4.11
N THR A 219 18.69 -16.61 -3.14
CA THR A 219 18.45 -16.91 -1.72
C THR A 219 17.67 -15.80 -1.00
N GLN A 220 17.62 -14.60 -1.58
CA GLN A 220 16.86 -13.47 -1.04
C GLN A 220 15.49 -13.38 -1.70
N ASP A 221 15.40 -13.58 -3.02
CA ASP A 221 14.14 -13.63 -3.74
C ASP A 221 13.35 -14.87 -3.34
N LYS A 222 12.15 -14.69 -2.79
CA LYS A 222 11.40 -15.78 -2.17
C LYS A 222 9.93 -15.44 -1.95
N TYR A 223 9.16 -16.45 -1.58
CA TYR A 223 7.78 -16.29 -1.14
C TYR A 223 7.70 -15.75 0.29
N VAL A 224 7.08 -14.58 0.45
CA VAL A 224 6.91 -13.85 1.71
C VAL A 224 5.44 -13.67 2.09
N ASP A 225 5.19 -13.45 3.37
CA ASP A 225 3.90 -12.98 3.87
C ASP A 225 3.91 -11.44 3.89
N LEU A 226 2.82 -10.78 3.48
CA LEU A 226 2.76 -9.31 3.49
C LEU A 226 2.83 -8.71 4.90
N SER A 227 2.47 -9.47 5.93
CA SER A 227 2.66 -9.05 7.32
C SER A 227 4.12 -9.05 7.74
N ILE A 228 4.97 -9.84 7.07
CA ILE A 228 6.38 -10.02 7.38
C ILE A 228 7.19 -10.21 6.09
N ILE A 229 7.44 -9.10 5.40
CA ILE A 229 8.22 -9.05 4.15
C ILE A 229 9.71 -9.13 4.48
N ASN A 230 10.16 -10.31 4.88
CA ASN A 230 11.53 -10.56 5.31
C ASN A 230 12.47 -10.74 4.11
N GLN A 231 13.54 -9.97 4.03
CA GLN A 231 14.58 -10.21 3.03
C GLN A 231 15.58 -11.29 3.47
N SER A 232 15.92 -11.33 4.75
CA SER A 232 16.85 -12.31 5.34
C SER A 232 16.19 -13.63 5.73
N SER A 233 16.97 -14.63 6.15
CA SER A 233 16.55 -16.00 6.46
C SER A 233 15.65 -16.17 7.71
N GLY A 234 15.27 -15.10 8.41
CA GLY A 234 14.41 -15.15 9.59
C GLY A 234 12.99 -14.64 9.36
N THR A 235 12.03 -15.10 10.14
CA THR A 235 10.59 -14.83 9.94
C THR A 235 10.01 -13.78 10.90
N ASN A 236 10.84 -13.09 11.69
CA ASN A 236 10.36 -12.18 12.73
C ASN A 236 10.96 -10.77 12.54
N PRO A 237 10.13 -9.70 12.43
CA PRO A 237 10.59 -8.32 12.45
C PRO A 237 11.20 -7.90 13.79
N GLY A 238 11.93 -6.79 13.77
CA GLY A 238 12.62 -6.21 14.94
C GLY A 238 14.09 -5.94 14.63
N VAL A 239 14.99 -6.43 15.48
CA VAL A 239 16.42 -6.08 15.40
C VAL A 239 17.23 -6.98 14.45
N TYR A 240 16.74 -8.19 14.17
CA TYR A 240 17.57 -9.23 13.55
C TYR A 240 17.47 -9.35 12.04
N ASN A 241 16.30 -9.04 11.49
CA ASN A 241 15.98 -9.32 10.10
C ASN A 241 15.51 -8.05 9.43
N VAL A 242 16.07 -7.78 8.24
CA VAL A 242 15.55 -6.73 7.37
C VAL A 242 14.16 -7.17 6.92
N CYS A 243 13.15 -6.41 7.35
CA CYS A 243 11.76 -6.73 7.13
C CYS A 243 11.02 -5.46 6.70
N TYR A 244 10.50 -5.45 5.48
CA TYR A 244 9.89 -4.28 4.85
C TYR A 244 8.39 -4.20 5.13
N HIS A 245 7.96 -4.44 6.38
CA HIS A 245 6.54 -4.53 6.73
C HIS A 245 5.91 -3.19 7.15
N HIS A 246 6.71 -2.15 7.41
CA HIS A 246 6.22 -0.81 7.79
C HIS A 246 6.01 0.09 6.57
N GLN A 247 5.05 1.02 6.62
CA GLN A 247 4.79 2.02 5.56
C GLN A 247 4.73 1.42 4.14
N GLN A 248 3.99 0.31 4.00
CA GLN A 248 3.89 -0.37 2.72
C GLN A 248 3.14 0.47 1.68
N ALA A 249 3.54 0.35 0.43
CA ALA A 249 2.87 0.97 -0.69
C ALA A 249 3.03 0.13 -1.96
N MET A 250 2.15 0.30 -2.93
CA MET A 250 2.24 -0.30 -4.25
C MET A 250 1.77 0.67 -5.31
N ILE A 251 2.03 0.37 -6.57
CA ILE A 251 1.42 1.08 -7.69
C ILE A 251 0.47 0.11 -8.40
N THR A 252 -0.82 0.45 -8.45
CA THR A 252 -1.82 -0.30 -9.22
C THR A 252 -1.80 0.17 -10.67
N ASP A 253 -2.30 -0.67 -11.58
CA ASP A 253 -2.39 -0.41 -13.01
C ASP A 253 -1.01 0.03 -13.58
N PHE A 254 0.07 -0.61 -13.10
CA PHE A 254 1.45 -0.19 -13.37
C PHE A 254 2.11 -1.07 -14.44
N TYR A 255 1.81 -0.75 -15.69
CA TYR A 255 2.38 -1.41 -16.85
C TYR A 255 2.56 -0.39 -18.00
N PRO A 256 3.56 -0.58 -18.88
CA PRO A 256 3.74 0.24 -20.07
C PRO A 256 2.64 -0.04 -21.10
N GLU A 257 2.07 1.02 -21.66
CA GLU A 257 1.05 0.98 -22.71
C GLU A 257 1.64 1.50 -24.04
N GLU A 258 1.21 0.90 -25.15
CA GLU A 258 1.63 1.33 -26.48
C GLU A 258 0.68 2.39 -27.03
N GLY A 259 1.18 3.20 -27.96
CA GLY A 259 0.37 4.21 -28.67
C GLY A 259 0.03 5.46 -27.86
N LEU A 260 0.48 5.55 -26.61
CA LEU A 260 0.40 6.78 -25.82
C LEU A 260 1.29 7.87 -26.42
N THR A 261 0.93 9.13 -26.18
CA THR A 261 1.63 10.36 -26.54
C THR A 261 1.70 11.29 -25.32
N ASP A 262 2.51 12.35 -25.37
CA ASP A 262 2.57 13.38 -24.32
C ASP A 262 1.19 13.99 -23.98
N LYS A 263 0.20 13.92 -24.88
CA LYS A 263 -1.15 14.44 -24.67
C LYS A 263 -2.07 13.53 -23.87
N ASP A 264 -1.71 12.27 -23.70
CA ASP A 264 -2.49 11.28 -22.94
C ASP A 264 -2.23 11.38 -21.43
N TYR A 265 -1.24 12.18 -21.05
CA TYR A 265 -0.88 12.44 -19.68
C TYR A 265 -1.32 13.83 -19.23
N ASP A 266 -1.68 13.93 -17.95
CA ASP A 266 -1.98 15.21 -17.33
C ASP A 266 -0.66 15.96 -17.03
N PRO A 267 -0.37 17.07 -17.73
CA PRO A 267 0.89 17.81 -17.55
C PRO A 267 0.98 18.47 -16.17
N HIS A 268 -0.14 18.58 -15.48
CA HIS A 268 -0.30 19.32 -14.25
C HIS A 268 -1.03 18.52 -13.16
N ALA A 269 -0.67 17.24 -13.06
CA ALA A 269 -1.26 16.30 -12.12
C ALA A 269 -1.13 16.76 -10.66
N LEU A 270 -2.28 16.93 -10.02
CA LEU A 270 -2.40 17.15 -8.59
C LEU A 270 -2.83 15.87 -7.91
N VAL A 271 -2.14 15.53 -6.82
CA VAL A 271 -2.35 14.28 -6.09
C VAL A 271 -2.89 14.57 -4.70
N ILE A 272 -4.03 13.97 -4.38
CA ILE A 272 -4.56 13.91 -3.03
C ILE A 272 -3.81 12.81 -2.27
N ASN A 273 -3.06 13.22 -1.24
CA ASN A 273 -2.20 12.33 -0.45
C ASN A 273 -2.67 12.18 1.00
N SER A 274 -3.93 12.54 1.25
CA SER A 274 -4.63 12.21 2.48
C SER A 274 -6.11 11.96 2.18
N PRO A 275 -6.81 11.22 3.03
CA PRO A 275 -8.26 11.22 3.07
C PRO A 275 -8.88 12.62 3.05
N ILE A 276 -10.10 12.70 2.52
CA ILE A 276 -10.94 13.88 2.68
C ILE A 276 -11.49 13.90 4.11
N ILE A 277 -11.35 15.04 4.78
CA ILE A 277 -11.88 15.29 6.13
C ILE A 277 -13.01 16.30 6.00
N LEU A 278 -14.17 16.01 6.57
CA LEU A 278 -15.32 16.92 6.57
C LEU A 278 -15.52 17.53 7.96
N ASN A 279 -15.90 18.81 7.99
CA ASN A 279 -16.18 19.57 9.22
C ASN A 279 -15.08 19.52 10.29
N SER A 280 -13.83 19.34 9.85
CA SER A 280 -12.65 19.19 10.73
C SER A 280 -12.70 17.98 11.67
N ASP A 281 -13.59 17.02 11.41
CA ASP A 281 -13.68 15.76 12.14
C ASP A 281 -13.10 14.64 11.26
N PRO A 282 -11.84 14.20 11.51
CA PRO A 282 -11.20 13.13 10.76
C PRO A 282 -11.80 11.74 11.04
N TYR A 283 -12.77 11.65 11.95
CA TYR A 283 -13.37 10.40 12.45
C TYR A 283 -14.87 10.31 12.14
N ALA A 284 -15.46 11.36 11.57
CA ALA A 284 -16.84 11.36 11.17
C ALA A 284 -17.10 10.23 10.17
N LYS A 285 -18.16 9.45 10.40
CA LYS A 285 -18.65 8.43 9.44
C LYS A 285 -19.73 9.00 8.52
N THR A 286 -20.43 10.02 8.99
CA THR A 286 -21.48 10.70 8.23
C THR A 286 -21.48 12.16 8.59
N VAL A 287 -21.52 13.01 7.55
CA VAL A 287 -21.68 14.45 7.71
C VAL A 287 -22.91 14.88 6.93
N THR A 288 -23.72 15.74 7.56
CA THR A 288 -24.86 16.38 6.93
C THR A 288 -24.54 17.84 6.71
N ALA A 289 -24.87 18.38 5.54
CA ALA A 289 -24.73 19.81 5.27
C ALA A 289 -25.78 20.33 4.30
N THR A 290 -26.06 21.63 4.38
CA THR A 290 -26.91 22.38 3.45
C THR A 290 -26.22 23.70 3.11
N GLY A 291 -26.18 24.06 1.83
CA GLY A 291 -25.57 25.31 1.36
C GLY A 291 -24.04 25.29 1.34
N THR A 292 -23.37 24.96 2.45
CA THR A 292 -21.89 24.91 2.52
C THR A 292 -21.38 23.71 3.32
N VAL A 293 -20.14 23.30 3.07
CA VAL A 293 -19.45 22.25 3.83
C VAL A 293 -17.97 22.62 4.02
N ASN A 294 -17.41 22.32 5.19
CA ASN A 294 -15.98 22.47 5.44
C ASN A 294 -15.25 21.19 5.03
N ILE A 295 -14.25 21.32 4.17
CA ILE A 295 -13.50 20.21 3.61
C ILE A 295 -12.00 20.44 3.84
N GLY A 296 -11.32 19.41 4.32
CA GLY A 296 -9.88 19.37 4.46
C GLY A 296 -9.26 18.18 3.72
N PHE A 297 -8.08 18.41 3.14
CA PHE A 297 -7.29 17.39 2.44
C PHE A 297 -5.87 17.89 2.22
N ARG A 298 -4.94 16.99 1.93
CA ARG A 298 -3.57 17.32 1.54
C ARG A 298 -3.39 17.11 0.05
N MET A 299 -2.93 18.15 -0.64
CA MET A 299 -2.72 18.15 -2.08
C MET A 299 -1.24 18.37 -2.38
N TYR A 300 -0.71 17.55 -3.29
CA TYR A 300 0.67 17.59 -3.78
C TYR A 300 0.69 18.03 -5.24
N ASN A 301 1.72 18.79 -5.60
CA ASN A 301 2.12 18.95 -6.99
C ASN A 301 3.03 17.76 -7.36
N ALA A 302 2.50 16.81 -8.15
CA ALA A 302 3.26 15.64 -8.57
C ALA A 302 4.28 15.99 -9.67
N ASN A 303 4.08 17.09 -10.39
CA ASN A 303 4.93 17.44 -11.52
C ASN A 303 6.36 17.82 -11.09
N PHE A 304 7.25 17.88 -12.07
CA PHE A 304 8.64 18.25 -11.90
C PHE A 304 8.93 19.74 -11.93
N VAL A 305 7.90 20.56 -12.13
CA VAL A 305 7.98 22.02 -12.16
C VAL A 305 6.93 22.63 -11.24
N SER A 306 7.20 23.84 -10.78
CA SER A 306 6.20 24.65 -10.09
C SER A 306 5.05 24.98 -11.04
N SER A 307 3.81 24.91 -10.54
CA SER A 307 2.63 25.24 -11.34
C SER A 307 1.55 25.89 -10.48
N SER A 308 0.75 26.73 -11.13
CA SER A 308 -0.40 27.40 -10.54
C SER A 308 -1.67 26.73 -11.04
N HIS A 309 -2.61 26.48 -10.14
CA HIS A 309 -3.84 25.78 -10.48
C HIS A 309 -5.04 26.41 -9.80
N GLN A 310 -6.19 26.16 -10.40
CA GLN A 310 -7.48 26.28 -9.74
C GLN A 310 -7.92 24.92 -9.21
N TYR A 311 -8.55 24.89 -8.05
CA TYR A 311 -9.18 23.70 -7.51
C TYR A 311 -10.59 24.01 -6.98
N SER A 312 -11.40 22.97 -6.96
CA SER A 312 -12.75 22.97 -6.42
C SER A 312 -13.15 21.55 -6.01
N ILE A 313 -14.43 21.34 -5.73
CA ILE A 313 -15.01 20.05 -5.38
C ILE A 313 -16.03 19.70 -6.47
N GLY A 314 -15.85 18.55 -7.11
CA GLY A 314 -16.72 18.02 -8.14
C GLY A 314 -17.65 16.94 -7.60
N PHE A 315 -18.83 16.84 -8.20
CA PHE A 315 -19.82 15.80 -7.96
C PHE A 315 -20.00 15.00 -9.24
N TYR A 316 -19.80 13.70 -9.12
CA TYR A 316 -19.84 12.75 -10.20
C TYR A 316 -21.06 11.86 -10.09
N LYS A 317 -21.63 11.49 -11.24
CA LYS A 317 -22.66 10.46 -11.37
C LYS A 317 -22.22 9.52 -12.47
N ASP A 318 -22.14 8.23 -12.16
CA ASP A 318 -21.71 7.19 -13.10
C ASP A 318 -20.36 7.52 -13.78
N GLY A 319 -19.43 8.09 -13.02
CA GLY A 319 -18.09 8.49 -13.49
C GLY A 319 -18.03 9.84 -14.22
N VAL A 320 -19.16 10.50 -14.47
CA VAL A 320 -19.22 11.78 -15.20
C VAL A 320 -19.37 12.95 -14.23
N LEU A 321 -18.56 14.00 -14.38
CA LEU A 321 -18.70 15.24 -13.61
C LEU A 321 -20.01 15.95 -14.00
N VAL A 322 -20.95 16.03 -13.07
CA VAL A 322 -22.29 16.61 -13.32
C VAL A 322 -22.51 17.97 -12.67
N ALA A 323 -21.75 18.29 -11.61
CA ALA A 323 -21.74 19.60 -10.99
C ALA A 323 -20.43 19.81 -10.22
N ASN A 324 -20.12 21.07 -9.89
CA ASN A 324 -19.04 21.41 -8.98
C ASN A 324 -19.43 22.55 -8.06
N SER A 325 -18.69 22.71 -6.97
CA SER A 325 -18.82 23.85 -6.09
C SER A 325 -18.58 25.16 -6.83
N SER A 326 -19.39 26.20 -6.57
CA SER A 326 -19.12 27.56 -7.05
C SER A 326 -17.89 28.18 -6.36
N THR A 327 -17.42 27.57 -5.28
CA THR A 327 -16.18 27.95 -4.61
C THR A 327 -14.99 27.45 -5.42
N ILE A 328 -14.39 28.34 -6.20
CA ILE A 328 -13.12 28.11 -6.90
C ILE A 328 -11.99 28.79 -6.12
N ARG A 329 -10.85 28.13 -6.02
CA ARG A 329 -9.66 28.65 -5.32
C ARG A 329 -8.43 28.48 -6.19
N ASN A 330 -7.50 29.42 -6.07
CA ASN A 330 -6.21 29.37 -6.74
C ASN A 330 -5.12 29.02 -5.73
N PHE A 331 -4.08 28.34 -6.19
CA PHE A 331 -2.84 28.17 -5.45
C PHE A 331 -1.67 27.94 -6.41
N SER A 332 -0.46 28.15 -5.91
CA SER A 332 0.78 27.81 -6.60
C SER A 332 1.59 26.93 -5.68
N LEU A 333 2.08 25.79 -6.19
CA LEU A 333 2.88 24.84 -5.43
C LEU A 333 4.17 24.54 -6.20
N GLY A 334 5.31 24.54 -5.50
CA GLY A 334 6.56 24.05 -6.05
C GLY A 334 6.50 22.56 -6.40
N ALA A 335 7.36 22.12 -7.32
CA ALA A 335 7.50 20.71 -7.69
C ALA A 335 7.71 19.82 -6.45
N GLY A 336 6.93 18.76 -6.29
CA GLY A 336 7.03 17.82 -5.16
C GLY A 336 6.59 18.36 -3.80
N TYR A 337 6.20 19.65 -3.69
CA TYR A 337 5.67 20.21 -2.46
C TYR A 337 4.20 19.86 -2.26
N TYR A 338 3.72 20.06 -1.03
CA TYR A 338 2.32 19.89 -0.68
C TYR A 338 1.79 21.04 0.15
N THR A 339 0.46 21.13 0.20
CA THR A 339 -0.25 22.02 1.11
C THR A 339 -1.42 21.28 1.77
N ASN A 340 -1.73 21.64 3.02
CA ASN A 340 -2.92 21.18 3.71
C ASN A 340 -4.04 22.21 3.48
N ILE A 341 -5.10 21.79 2.80
CA ILE A 341 -6.29 22.60 2.58
C ILE A 341 -7.26 22.33 3.74
N LYS A 342 -7.87 23.40 4.26
CA LYS A 342 -9.02 23.38 5.17
C LYS A 342 -9.91 24.58 4.81
N ARG A 343 -10.99 24.36 4.07
CA ARG A 343 -11.79 25.45 3.47
C ARG A 343 -13.27 25.11 3.43
N THR A 344 -14.09 26.16 3.42
CA THR A 344 -15.53 26.07 3.19
C THR A 344 -15.83 26.12 1.69
N PHE A 345 -16.65 25.18 1.22
CA PHE A 345 -17.11 25.08 -0.17
C PHE A 345 -18.63 25.23 -0.23
N ASN A 346 -19.11 25.96 -1.23
CA ASN A 346 -20.54 26.09 -1.52
C ASN A 346 -21.02 24.83 -2.24
N LEU A 347 -22.07 24.21 -1.72
CA LEU A 347 -22.68 23.04 -2.34
C LEU A 347 -23.53 23.49 -3.54
N PRO A 348 -23.50 22.75 -4.67
CA PRO A 348 -24.30 23.10 -5.84
C PRO A 348 -25.79 22.96 -5.53
N THR A 349 -26.58 23.96 -5.93
CA THR A 349 -28.04 23.95 -5.76
C THR A 349 -28.78 23.25 -6.90
N THR A 350 -28.07 22.88 -7.97
CA THR A 350 -28.61 22.29 -9.20
C THR A 350 -28.68 20.76 -9.18
N LEU A 351 -28.09 20.11 -8.17
CA LEU A 351 -28.12 18.65 -8.08
C LEU A 351 -29.52 18.17 -7.69
N ALA A 352 -30.07 17.24 -8.48
CA ALA A 352 -31.31 16.55 -8.18
C ALA A 352 -31.14 15.58 -7.01
N ASN A 353 -32.27 15.12 -6.45
CA ASN A 353 -32.26 14.05 -5.46
C ASN A 353 -31.62 12.77 -6.05
N GLY A 354 -30.63 12.20 -5.36
CA GLY A 354 -29.91 11.03 -5.87
C GLY A 354 -28.59 10.73 -5.15
N GLN A 355 -27.88 9.74 -5.68
CA GLN A 355 -26.55 9.33 -5.23
C GLN A 355 -25.48 9.90 -6.16
N TYR A 356 -24.39 10.38 -5.57
CA TYR A 356 -23.27 11.01 -6.24
C TYR A 356 -21.96 10.62 -5.56
N GLU A 357 -20.85 10.82 -6.26
CA GLU A 357 -19.51 10.77 -5.69
C GLU A 357 -18.91 12.17 -5.65
N MET A 358 -18.43 12.61 -4.50
CA MET A 358 -17.69 13.85 -4.36
C MET A 358 -16.19 13.59 -4.45
N ALA A 359 -15.47 14.37 -5.26
CA ALA A 359 -14.00 14.32 -5.36
C ALA A 359 -13.39 15.72 -5.52
N VAL A 360 -12.10 15.85 -5.23
CA VAL A 360 -11.36 17.08 -5.54
C VAL A 360 -11.10 17.14 -7.04
N ILE A 361 -11.36 18.31 -7.62
CA ILE A 361 -11.09 18.59 -9.02
C ILE A 361 -10.14 19.78 -9.15
N SER A 362 -9.36 19.78 -10.22
CA SER A 362 -8.41 20.85 -10.54
C SER A 362 -8.42 21.19 -12.01
N ARG A 363 -7.82 22.33 -12.34
CA ARG A 363 -7.51 22.75 -13.70
C ARG A 363 -6.39 23.77 -13.65
N GLU A 364 -5.63 23.87 -14.72
CA GLU A 364 -4.52 24.83 -14.82
C GLU A 364 -5.03 26.28 -14.76
N ASN A 365 -6.01 26.60 -15.59
CA ASN A 365 -6.59 27.94 -15.68
C ASN A 365 -8.09 27.87 -16.02
N ALA A 366 -8.74 29.04 -16.14
CA ALA A 366 -10.18 29.12 -16.33
C ALA A 366 -10.68 28.56 -17.68
N ALA A 367 -9.81 28.48 -18.69
CA ALA A 367 -10.12 27.94 -20.01
C ALA A 367 -9.93 26.41 -20.08
N SER A 368 -9.11 25.84 -19.19
CA SER A 368 -8.89 24.38 -19.12
C SER A 368 -10.12 23.65 -18.54
N PRO A 369 -10.41 22.42 -19.00
CA PRO A 369 -11.46 21.60 -18.41
C PRO A 369 -11.10 21.20 -16.97
N TRP A 370 -12.13 20.90 -16.18
CA TRP A 370 -11.92 20.28 -14.87
C TRP A 370 -11.47 18.83 -15.03
N ILE A 371 -10.43 18.48 -14.28
CA ILE A 371 -9.92 17.13 -14.17
C ILE A 371 -10.03 16.67 -12.72
N ARG A 372 -10.24 15.37 -12.51
CA ARG A 372 -10.20 14.79 -11.17
C ARG A 372 -8.76 14.74 -10.69
N ALA A 373 -8.52 15.21 -9.47
CA ALA A 373 -7.21 15.06 -8.84
C ALA A 373 -6.90 13.57 -8.63
N TRP A 374 -5.65 13.18 -8.92
CA TRP A 374 -5.15 11.83 -8.67
C TRP A 374 -5.15 11.51 -7.18
N ASP A 375 -5.08 10.23 -6.86
CA ASP A 375 -5.37 9.73 -5.52
C ASP A 375 -4.27 8.76 -5.04
N ASN A 376 -3.49 9.21 -4.05
CA ASN A 376 -2.59 8.35 -3.28
C ASN A 376 -3.26 7.76 -2.02
N ALA A 377 -4.37 8.38 -1.64
CA ALA A 377 -5.28 7.99 -0.58
C ALA A 377 -6.71 8.04 -1.15
N PRO A 378 -7.65 7.24 -0.64
CA PRO A 378 -9.05 7.33 -1.03
C PRO A 378 -9.55 8.78 -0.95
N ASN A 379 -9.91 9.36 -2.11
CA ASN A 379 -10.26 10.77 -2.26
C ASN A 379 -11.69 10.99 -2.77
N CYS A 380 -12.51 9.93 -2.76
CA CYS A 380 -13.94 10.02 -3.02
C CYS A 380 -14.74 9.90 -1.74
N VAL A 381 -15.88 10.60 -1.72
CA VAL A 381 -16.88 10.51 -0.66
C VAL A 381 -18.24 10.27 -1.31
N PRO A 382 -18.90 9.14 -1.04
CA PRO A 382 -20.30 8.95 -1.40
C PRO A 382 -21.20 10.05 -0.82
N VAL A 383 -22.10 10.57 -1.65
CA VAL A 383 -23.01 11.66 -1.28
C VAL A 383 -24.43 11.34 -1.71
N THR A 384 -25.36 11.38 -0.77
CA THR A 384 -26.80 11.41 -1.06
C THR A 384 -27.30 12.86 -1.02
N VAL A 385 -27.86 13.35 -2.13
CA VAL A 385 -28.58 14.62 -2.19
C VAL A 385 -30.06 14.34 -2.00
N GLN A 386 -30.71 15.02 -1.07
CA GLN A 386 -32.14 14.87 -0.76
C GLN A 386 -32.99 15.96 -1.46
N SER A 387 -34.29 15.69 -1.64
CA SER A 387 -35.24 16.62 -2.28
C SER A 387 -35.38 17.99 -1.59
N ASN A 388 -35.02 18.10 -0.32
CA ASN A 388 -34.98 19.35 0.44
C ASN A 388 -33.63 20.11 0.31
N GLY A 389 -32.75 19.71 -0.61
CA GLY A 389 -31.44 20.34 -0.85
C GLY A 389 -30.36 19.98 0.17
N LYS A 390 -30.60 18.96 1.01
CA LYS A 390 -29.65 18.48 2.02
C LYS A 390 -28.68 17.45 1.42
N PHE A 391 -27.41 17.57 1.77
CA PHE A 391 -26.35 16.65 1.37
C PHE A 391 -25.98 15.78 2.57
N ILE A 392 -25.93 14.46 2.35
CA ILE A 392 -25.48 13.46 3.31
C ILE A 392 -24.22 12.83 2.74
N PHE A 393 -23.08 13.15 3.34
CA PHE A 393 -21.77 12.60 3.01
C PHE A 393 -21.53 11.36 3.86
N THR A 394 -21.24 10.23 3.23
CA THR A 394 -20.83 8.99 3.92
C THR A 394 -19.33 8.83 3.76
N LEU A 395 -18.59 9.05 4.84
CA LEU A 395 -17.13 8.99 4.81
C LEU A 395 -16.69 7.52 4.92
N PRO A 396 -15.86 7.03 3.99
CA PRO A 396 -15.33 5.68 4.08
C PRO A 396 -14.41 5.54 5.31
N ASN A 397 -14.23 4.32 5.79
CA ASN A 397 -13.29 4.06 6.87
C ASN A 397 -11.87 4.26 6.33
N TYR A 398 -11.18 5.30 6.80
CA TYR A 398 -9.79 5.57 6.40
C TYR A 398 -8.77 4.77 7.19
N HIS A 399 -9.22 3.80 8.00
CA HIS A 399 -8.40 2.91 8.82
C HIS A 399 -7.42 3.66 9.75
N ASN A 400 -7.77 4.88 10.13
CA ASN A 400 -6.93 5.84 10.85
C ASN A 400 -7.37 6.08 12.30
N LEU A 401 -8.35 5.31 12.79
CA LEU A 401 -8.81 5.36 14.17
C LEU A 401 -7.90 4.50 15.07
N ASP A 402 -8.00 4.72 16.38
CA ASP A 402 -7.24 3.92 17.35
C ASP A 402 -7.55 2.42 17.21
N CYS A 403 -6.49 1.62 17.36
CA CYS A 403 -6.54 0.17 17.32
C CYS A 403 -6.61 -0.37 18.75
N ASN A 404 -7.28 -1.51 18.96
CA ASN A 404 -7.28 -2.20 20.25
C ASN A 404 -6.25 -3.33 20.25
N LEU A 405 -4.96 -2.97 20.23
CA LEU A 405 -3.87 -3.96 20.15
C LEU A 405 -3.71 -4.72 21.48
N TYR A 406 -3.42 -6.01 21.38
CA TYR A 406 -3.15 -6.87 22.54
C TYR A 406 -2.04 -7.88 22.25
N LEU A 407 -1.49 -8.48 23.31
CA LEU A 407 -0.53 -9.58 23.20
C LEU A 407 -1.25 -10.91 23.07
N GLU A 408 -0.85 -11.76 22.13
CA GLU A 408 -1.38 -13.13 22.07
C GLU A 408 -1.05 -13.91 23.37
N LYS A 409 0.16 -13.72 23.89
CA LYS A 409 0.69 -14.35 25.10
C LYS A 409 1.63 -13.39 25.81
N ASN A 410 1.95 -13.69 27.06
CA ASN A 410 2.96 -12.94 27.80
C ASN A 410 4.29 -12.91 27.02
N ILE A 411 4.98 -11.77 27.10
CA ILE A 411 6.32 -11.60 26.52
C ILE A 411 7.23 -12.67 27.12
N LYS A 412 8.01 -13.35 26.27
CA LYS A 412 8.93 -14.41 26.70
C LYS A 412 10.36 -14.14 26.23
N GLU A 413 11.32 -14.67 26.97
CA GLU A 413 12.71 -14.81 26.51
C GLU A 413 12.83 -16.17 25.79
N PRO A 414 13.03 -16.21 24.46
CA PRO A 414 13.16 -17.47 23.75
C PRO A 414 14.55 -18.08 23.99
N SER A 415 14.66 -19.40 23.93
CA SER A 415 15.90 -20.14 24.23
C SER A 415 17.00 -19.98 23.17
N ASP A 416 16.63 -19.56 21.95
CA ASP A 416 17.51 -19.35 20.80
C ASP A 416 18.00 -17.89 20.67
N GLY A 417 18.13 -17.19 21.80
CA GLY A 417 18.55 -15.79 21.84
C GLY A 417 20.02 -15.54 21.48
N LYS A 418 20.37 -14.30 21.09
CA LYS A 418 21.76 -13.90 20.84
C LYS A 418 22.57 -13.78 22.13
N SER A 419 23.86 -14.09 22.08
CA SER A 419 24.82 -13.86 23.16
C SER A 419 25.07 -12.37 23.42
N GLY A 420 25.56 -12.03 24.62
CA GLY A 420 25.88 -10.65 25.02
C GLY A 420 24.67 -9.79 25.41
N GLY A 421 23.54 -10.42 25.71
CA GLY A 421 22.30 -9.76 26.06
C GLY A 421 21.14 -10.73 26.21
N LYS A 422 19.91 -10.21 26.19
CA LYS A 422 18.68 -11.00 26.19
C LYS A 422 17.85 -10.73 24.95
N THR A 423 17.20 -11.77 24.47
CA THR A 423 16.23 -11.69 23.38
C THR A 423 14.85 -11.79 23.97
N PHE A 424 13.91 -11.05 23.42
CA PHE A 424 12.53 -11.10 23.84
C PHE A 424 11.62 -11.26 22.62
N GLU A 425 10.57 -12.03 22.78
CA GLU A 425 9.57 -12.33 21.75
C GLU A 425 8.20 -11.93 22.26
N LEU A 426 7.47 -11.18 21.44
CA LEU A 426 6.06 -10.88 21.65
C LEU A 426 5.30 -11.03 20.34
N THR A 427 4.03 -11.43 20.46
CA THR A 427 3.12 -11.48 19.32
C THR A 427 1.99 -10.51 19.54
N VAL A 428 1.90 -9.49 18.69
CA VAL A 428 0.90 -8.44 18.78
C VAL A 428 -0.21 -8.72 17.78
N CYS A 429 -1.45 -8.70 18.27
CA CYS A 429 -2.65 -8.91 17.48
C CYS A 429 -3.37 -7.58 17.27
N ASN A 430 -3.79 -7.30 16.04
CA ASN A 430 -4.72 -6.23 15.73
C ASN A 430 -6.09 -6.82 15.33
N PRO A 431 -7.03 -6.98 16.28
CA PRO A 431 -8.36 -7.49 16.00
C PRO A 431 -9.29 -6.43 15.40
N SER A 432 -8.85 -5.17 15.35
CA SER A 432 -9.68 -4.06 14.93
C SER A 432 -9.77 -3.96 13.41
N SER A 433 -10.75 -3.19 12.93
CA SER A 433 -10.86 -2.80 11.53
C SER A 433 -9.96 -1.61 11.17
N ASN A 434 -9.07 -1.17 12.05
CA ASN A 434 -8.18 -0.02 11.82
C ASN A 434 -6.74 -0.48 11.70
N ASN A 435 -5.95 0.29 10.96
CA ASN A 435 -4.55 0.02 10.78
C ASN A 435 -3.75 0.71 11.89
N PHE A 436 -2.85 -0.03 12.53
CA PHE A 436 -1.84 0.58 13.40
C PHE A 436 -0.62 0.90 12.55
N GLU A 437 -0.20 2.17 12.51
CA GLU A 437 1.04 2.61 11.90
C GLU A 437 1.66 3.72 12.76
N ASP A 438 2.26 3.32 13.87
CA ASP A 438 2.89 4.20 14.87
C ASP A 438 3.95 3.39 15.63
N THR A 439 4.23 3.74 16.88
CA THR A 439 5.36 3.27 17.64
C THR A 439 4.93 2.22 18.66
N LEU A 440 5.60 1.06 18.64
CA LEU A 440 5.63 0.16 19.79
C LEU A 440 6.77 0.58 20.71
N ARG A 441 6.48 0.65 22.01
CA ARG A 441 7.45 0.95 23.05
C ARG A 441 7.68 -0.25 23.93
N PHE A 442 8.93 -0.54 24.22
CA PHE A 442 9.35 -1.57 25.16
C PHE A 442 10.03 -0.90 26.36
N GLU A 443 9.60 -1.26 27.55
CA GLU A 443 10.24 -0.83 28.80
C GLU A 443 10.84 -2.05 29.47
N ILE A 444 12.15 -1.98 29.74
CA ILE A 444 12.88 -3.03 30.45
C ILE A 444 13.38 -2.43 31.75
N THR A 445 12.91 -2.99 32.86
CA THR A 445 13.32 -2.57 34.19
C THR A 445 14.16 -3.66 34.84
N ALA A 446 15.38 -3.34 35.25
CA ALA A 446 16.27 -4.22 35.98
C ALA A 446 17.10 -3.41 37.00
N SER A 447 17.32 -3.96 38.19
CA SER A 447 18.06 -3.30 39.29
C SER A 447 17.63 -1.84 39.56
N GLY A 448 16.32 -1.56 39.50
CA GLY A 448 15.75 -0.22 39.71
C GLY A 448 15.91 0.77 38.55
N THR A 449 16.57 0.39 37.46
CA THR A 449 16.73 1.22 36.25
C THR A 449 15.75 0.77 35.18
N THR A 450 15.12 1.71 34.48
CA THR A 450 14.26 1.43 33.32
C THR A 450 14.89 1.98 32.04
N LYS A 451 14.98 1.15 31.00
CA LYS A 451 15.35 1.54 29.64
C LYS A 451 14.15 1.44 28.71
N VAL A 452 14.04 2.40 27.79
CA VAL A 452 12.94 2.53 26.83
C VAL A 452 13.48 2.28 25.43
N TYR A 453 12.80 1.44 24.66
CA TYR A 453 13.11 1.14 23.27
C TYR A 453 11.86 1.39 22.43
N ASP A 454 11.93 2.39 21.55
CA ASP A 454 10.84 2.76 20.65
C ASP A 454 11.11 2.20 19.24
N MET A 455 10.09 1.57 18.65
CA MET A 455 10.15 0.95 17.34
C MET A 455 8.91 1.35 16.53
N PRO A 456 9.06 2.27 15.55
CA PRO A 456 8.02 2.51 14.55
C PRO A 456 7.68 1.22 13.83
N THR A 457 6.40 0.90 13.65
CA THR A 457 5.97 -0.32 12.98
C THR A 457 4.55 -0.18 12.43
N SER A 458 4.16 -1.12 11.58
CA SER A 458 2.77 -1.26 11.14
C SER A 458 2.21 -2.62 11.57
N ILE A 459 0.96 -2.63 12.03
CA ILE A 459 0.16 -3.83 12.28
C ILE A 459 -1.21 -3.56 11.69
N TYR A 460 -1.44 -4.03 10.47
CA TYR A 460 -2.66 -3.74 9.74
C TYR A 460 -3.86 -4.54 10.28
N ASP A 461 -5.07 -4.14 9.92
CA ASP A 461 -6.31 -4.76 10.39
C ASP A 461 -6.31 -6.28 10.20
N GLY A 462 -6.66 -7.01 11.26
CA GLY A 462 -6.67 -8.47 11.26
C GLY A 462 -5.30 -9.14 11.26
N GLN A 463 -4.19 -8.38 11.28
CA GLN A 463 -2.86 -8.96 11.34
C GLN A 463 -2.47 -9.40 12.76
N LYS A 464 -1.61 -10.40 12.79
CA LYS A 464 -0.90 -10.89 13.96
C LYS A 464 0.57 -10.98 13.59
N ILE A 465 1.43 -10.29 14.33
CA ILE A 465 2.88 -10.21 14.01
C ILE A 465 3.69 -10.56 15.25
N THR A 466 4.65 -11.46 15.07
CA THR A 466 5.61 -11.85 16.10
C THR A 466 6.91 -11.06 15.94
N TYR A 467 7.23 -10.21 16.91
CA TYR A 467 8.45 -9.42 16.94
C TYR A 467 9.50 -10.09 17.84
N ARG A 468 10.77 -9.98 17.43
CA ARG A 468 11.93 -10.32 18.28
C ARG A 468 12.84 -9.11 18.45
N PHE A 469 13.16 -8.81 19.70
CA PHE A 469 14.00 -7.67 20.07
C PHE A 469 15.18 -8.12 20.93
N PHE A 470 16.36 -7.58 20.63
CA PHE A 470 17.59 -7.83 21.36
C PHE A 470 17.90 -6.65 22.25
N VAL A 471 18.26 -6.93 23.49
CA VAL A 471 18.73 -5.93 24.44
C VAL A 471 20.10 -6.34 24.93
N LYS A 472 21.09 -5.51 24.66
CA LYS A 472 22.47 -5.78 25.06
C LYS A 472 22.60 -5.69 26.57
N GLU A 473 23.43 -6.55 27.14
CA GLU A 473 23.75 -6.50 28.56
C GLU A 473 24.47 -5.20 28.95
N SER A 474 25.21 -4.60 28.01
CA SER A 474 25.83 -3.27 28.16
C SER A 474 24.81 -2.15 28.35
N ASP A 475 23.58 -2.32 27.85
CA ASP A 475 22.57 -1.27 27.91
C ASP A 475 21.84 -1.31 29.26
N ILE A 476 21.57 -2.52 29.76
CA ILE A 476 20.94 -2.76 31.05
C ILE A 476 21.32 -4.15 31.58
N ASN A 477 21.83 -4.20 32.81
CA ASN A 477 22.21 -5.46 33.46
C ASN A 477 20.97 -6.21 33.95
N MET A 478 20.67 -7.33 33.29
CA MET A 478 19.49 -8.16 33.53
C MET A 478 19.81 -9.47 34.29
N ILE A 479 21.02 -9.64 34.81
CA ILE A 479 21.45 -10.86 35.52
C ILE A 479 20.64 -11.08 36.80
N LYS A 480 20.38 -10.00 37.56
CA LYS A 480 19.71 -10.05 38.88
C LYS A 480 18.18 -10.08 38.78
N GLY A 481 17.63 -10.40 37.61
CA GLY A 481 16.20 -10.33 37.32
C GLY A 481 15.78 -9.02 36.65
N TYR A 482 14.70 -9.09 35.89
CA TYR A 482 14.19 -7.99 35.08
C TYR A 482 12.68 -8.13 34.87
N SER A 483 12.04 -7.05 34.44
CA SER A 483 10.66 -7.05 33.94
C SER A 483 10.59 -6.37 32.59
N VAL A 484 9.67 -6.83 31.73
CA VAL A 484 9.46 -6.28 30.40
C VAL A 484 7.99 -5.90 30.25
N LYS A 485 7.75 -4.68 29.78
CA LYS A 485 6.42 -4.20 29.39
C LYS A 485 6.48 -3.71 27.95
N ALA A 486 5.38 -3.87 27.23
CA ALA A 486 5.22 -3.32 25.90
C ALA A 486 4.00 -2.39 25.88
N TYR A 487 4.06 -1.36 25.05
CA TYR A 487 3.02 -0.36 24.88
C TYR A 487 2.86 -0.03 23.40
N TYR A 488 1.68 0.41 23.01
CA TYR A 488 1.45 1.08 21.74
C TYR A 488 0.92 2.49 21.98
N LYS A 489 1.15 3.37 21.02
CA LYS A 489 0.67 4.74 21.08
C LYS A 489 -0.69 4.85 20.39
N GLU A 490 -1.72 5.28 21.11
CA GLU A 490 -2.99 5.69 20.51
C GLU A 490 -2.83 7.08 19.89
N THR A 491 -3.21 7.22 18.63
CA THR A 491 -3.06 8.45 17.85
C THR A 491 -4.07 9.50 18.28
N ILE A 492 -5.32 9.13 18.54
CA ILE A 492 -6.37 10.10 18.89
C ILE A 492 -6.16 10.60 20.32
N ALA A 493 -5.96 9.67 21.24
CA ALA A 493 -5.79 10.00 22.65
C ALA A 493 -4.41 10.61 22.96
N ASN A 494 -3.40 10.35 22.10
CA ASN A 494 -1.98 10.66 22.33
C ASN A 494 -1.46 10.08 23.65
N LYS A 495 -1.79 8.81 23.91
CA LYS A 495 -1.47 8.09 25.17
C LYS A 495 -0.74 6.80 24.86
N TRP A 496 0.12 6.38 25.80
CA TRP A 496 0.70 5.06 25.79
C TRP A 496 -0.24 4.07 26.46
N ILE A 497 -0.67 3.06 25.71
CA ILE A 497 -1.52 1.98 26.20
C ILE A 497 -0.66 0.74 26.38
N GLN A 498 -0.65 0.19 27.59
CA GLN A 498 0.10 -1.03 27.86
C GLN A 498 -0.55 -2.20 27.12
N LEU A 499 0.25 -2.90 26.31
CA LEU A 499 -0.12 -4.17 25.71
C LEU A 499 -0.23 -5.22 26.83
N LYS A 500 -1.43 -5.78 26.96
CA LYS A 500 -1.74 -6.88 27.88
C LYS A 500 -2.12 -8.10 27.07
N THR A 501 -1.98 -9.30 27.65
CA THR A 501 -2.64 -10.48 27.05
C THR A 501 -4.13 -10.26 27.01
N ASP A 502 -4.81 -10.87 26.03
CA ASP A 502 -6.23 -10.65 25.73
C ASP A 502 -7.04 -10.26 27.00
N PRO A 503 -7.42 -8.98 27.12
CA PRO A 503 -8.06 -8.47 28.33
C PRO A 503 -9.46 -9.05 28.53
N THR A 504 -10.04 -9.72 27.52
CA THR A 504 -11.37 -10.32 27.60
C THR A 504 -11.37 -11.71 28.25
N GLY A 505 -10.20 -12.34 28.41
CA GLY A 505 -10.11 -13.73 28.88
C GLY A 505 -10.82 -14.72 27.96
N ILE A 506 -11.17 -14.33 26.73
CA ILE A 506 -11.76 -15.22 25.74
C ILE A 506 -10.65 -16.16 25.29
N LYS A 507 -10.60 -17.34 25.92
CA LYS A 507 -10.02 -18.52 25.26
C LYS A 507 -10.62 -18.53 23.86
N HIS A 508 -9.80 -18.51 22.80
CA HIS A 508 -10.24 -19.01 21.49
C HIS A 508 -10.70 -20.45 21.73
N GLN A 509 -11.95 -20.65 22.15
CA GLN A 509 -12.46 -21.97 22.39
C GLN A 509 -12.61 -22.59 21.01
N THR A 510 -12.00 -23.75 20.84
CA THR A 510 -12.56 -24.78 19.97
C THR A 510 -14.00 -25.01 20.45
N TYR A 511 -14.95 -24.28 19.87
CA TYR A 511 -16.36 -24.38 20.25
C TYR A 511 -16.96 -25.62 19.60
N GLN A 512 -17.10 -26.68 20.40
CA GLN A 512 -18.10 -27.71 20.20
C GLN A 512 -19.38 -27.25 20.93
N GLN A 513 -20.34 -26.66 20.22
CA GLN A 513 -21.71 -26.56 20.70
C GLN A 513 -22.69 -26.82 19.56
N THR A 514 -23.52 -27.84 19.78
CA THR A 514 -24.48 -28.38 18.84
C THR A 514 -25.66 -27.43 18.61
N GLY A 515 -25.74 -26.85 17.41
CA GLY A 515 -26.94 -26.27 16.80
C GLY A 515 -26.86 -24.79 16.45
N GLN A 516 -25.68 -24.16 16.54
CA GLN A 516 -25.47 -22.73 16.28
C GLN A 516 -24.60 -22.54 15.03
N VAL A 517 -24.86 -21.47 14.29
CA VAL A 517 -24.02 -21.05 13.16
C VAL A 517 -23.48 -19.65 13.43
N CYS A 518 -22.17 -19.51 13.46
CA CYS A 518 -21.47 -18.25 13.64
C CYS A 518 -20.78 -17.85 12.35
N ILE A 519 -20.90 -16.58 11.96
CA ILE A 519 -20.22 -16.00 10.81
C ILE A 519 -19.18 -15.02 11.34
N TYR A 520 -17.97 -15.15 10.83
CA TYR A 520 -16.83 -14.31 11.15
C TYR A 520 -16.29 -13.67 9.88
N SER A 521 -15.63 -12.53 10.03
CA SER A 521 -14.72 -12.03 9.01
C SER A 521 -13.58 -13.04 8.80
N ILE A 522 -12.85 -12.91 7.69
CA ILE A 522 -11.61 -13.67 7.48
C ILE A 522 -10.56 -13.42 8.57
N THR A 523 -10.68 -12.29 9.28
CA THR A 523 -9.82 -11.87 10.39
C THR A 523 -10.26 -12.42 11.75
N GLY A 524 -11.33 -13.22 11.81
CA GLY A 524 -11.81 -13.89 13.02
C GLY A 524 -12.76 -13.06 13.89
N GLN A 525 -13.18 -11.87 13.44
CA GLN A 525 -14.18 -11.06 14.12
C GLN A 525 -15.56 -11.67 13.90
N MET A 526 -16.30 -11.97 14.97
CA MET A 526 -17.67 -12.48 14.86
C MET A 526 -18.60 -11.38 14.34
N LEU A 527 -19.13 -11.58 13.14
CA LEU A 527 -20.06 -10.67 12.49
C LEU A 527 -21.50 -10.95 12.90
N ARG A 528 -21.86 -12.24 13.03
CA ARG A 528 -23.19 -12.65 13.47
C ARG A 528 -23.23 -14.06 14.02
N LYS A 529 -24.16 -14.29 14.95
CA LYS A 529 -24.52 -15.60 15.49
C LYS A 529 -25.99 -15.89 15.18
N PHE A 530 -26.27 -17.12 14.75
CA PHE A 530 -27.62 -17.63 14.52
C PHE A 530 -27.92 -18.78 15.48
N ASP A 531 -29.07 -18.71 16.13
CA ASP A 531 -29.68 -19.86 16.79
C ASP A 531 -30.51 -20.69 15.78
N ARG A 532 -31.01 -21.85 16.24
CA ARG A 532 -31.76 -22.79 15.40
C ARG A 532 -33.03 -22.19 14.80
N THR A 533 -33.70 -21.29 15.52
CA THR A 533 -34.97 -20.65 15.10
C THR A 533 -34.78 -19.46 14.15
N GLU A 534 -33.60 -18.84 14.15
CA GLU A 534 -33.23 -17.77 13.22
C GLU A 534 -32.55 -18.28 11.95
N LEU A 535 -31.87 -19.43 12.03
CA LEU A 535 -31.11 -20.00 10.92
C LEU A 535 -31.98 -20.19 9.67
N GLU A 536 -33.17 -20.77 9.83
CA GLU A 536 -34.08 -21.06 8.71
C GLU A 536 -34.65 -19.80 8.05
N ARG A 537 -34.74 -18.68 8.78
CA ARG A 537 -35.41 -17.46 8.28
C ARG A 537 -34.45 -16.36 7.83
N LYS A 538 -33.29 -16.22 8.46
CA LYS A 538 -32.44 -15.02 8.33
C LYS A 538 -31.03 -15.31 7.79
N TYR A 539 -30.59 -16.56 7.78
CA TYR A 539 -29.22 -16.91 7.43
C TYR A 539 -28.86 -16.56 5.99
N SER A 540 -29.66 -17.00 5.02
CA SER A 540 -29.43 -16.74 3.59
C SER A 540 -29.49 -15.24 3.26
N SER A 541 -30.47 -14.51 3.80
CA SER A 541 -30.58 -13.06 3.60
C SER A 541 -29.39 -12.30 4.18
N TYR A 542 -28.84 -12.75 5.32
CA TYR A 542 -27.69 -12.12 5.92
C TYR A 542 -26.41 -12.38 5.11
N LEU A 543 -26.19 -13.62 4.65
CA LEU A 543 -25.08 -13.96 3.76
C LEU A 543 -25.11 -13.13 2.46
N GLN A 544 -26.30 -12.85 1.93
CA GLN A 544 -26.47 -11.98 0.77
C GLN A 544 -26.20 -10.50 1.07
N SER A 545 -26.47 -10.05 2.29
CA SER A 545 -26.21 -8.67 2.74
C SER A 545 -24.75 -8.39 3.06
N LEU A 546 -23.92 -9.42 3.20
CA LEU A 546 -22.50 -9.25 3.44
C LEU A 546 -21.84 -8.58 2.23
N PRO A 547 -20.89 -7.65 2.43
CA PRO A 547 -20.03 -7.16 1.37
C PRO A 547 -19.32 -8.29 0.62
N CYS A 548 -18.92 -8.03 -0.62
CA CYS A 548 -18.06 -8.93 -1.39
C CYS A 548 -16.79 -9.25 -0.59
N GLY A 549 -16.40 -10.53 -0.52
CA GLY A 549 -15.27 -10.95 0.30
C GLY A 549 -15.38 -12.36 0.85
N ILE A 550 -14.46 -12.70 1.76
CA ILE A 550 -14.34 -14.04 2.36
C ILE A 550 -14.71 -13.97 3.83
N TYR A 551 -15.56 -14.91 4.24
CA TYR A 551 -16.06 -15.06 5.60
C TYR A 551 -15.81 -16.47 6.09
N LEU A 552 -15.67 -16.63 7.40
CA LEU A 552 -15.61 -17.95 8.04
C LEU A 552 -16.98 -18.25 8.64
N ILE A 553 -17.52 -19.41 8.30
CA ILE A 553 -18.76 -19.91 8.89
C ILE A 553 -18.39 -21.10 9.76
N SER A 554 -18.65 -20.99 11.05
CA SER A 554 -18.43 -22.07 12.01
C SER A 554 -19.78 -22.63 12.46
N ASP A 555 -19.94 -23.94 12.31
CA ASP A 555 -21.11 -24.70 12.77
C ASP A 555 -20.69 -26.06 13.35
N ASN A 556 -21.66 -26.92 13.66
CA ASN A 556 -21.42 -28.25 14.25
C ASN A 556 -20.53 -29.16 13.40
N ASN A 557 -20.46 -28.90 12.09
CA ASN A 557 -19.68 -29.69 11.14
C ASN A 557 -18.28 -29.11 10.92
N GLY A 558 -17.91 -28.07 11.69
CA GLY A 558 -16.62 -27.40 11.62
C GLY A 558 -16.69 -26.02 10.99
N THR A 559 -15.53 -25.47 10.64
CA THR A 559 -15.41 -24.14 10.05
C THR A 559 -15.19 -24.26 8.54
N ARG A 560 -16.05 -23.62 7.75
CA ARG A 560 -15.94 -23.51 6.29
C ARG A 560 -15.78 -22.06 5.85
N LYS A 561 -15.13 -21.85 4.70
CA LYS A 561 -15.07 -20.53 4.05
C LYS A 561 -16.35 -20.28 3.26
N PHE A 562 -16.87 -19.06 3.33
CA PHE A 562 -17.93 -18.55 2.47
C PHE A 562 -17.39 -17.37 1.68
N VAL A 563 -17.48 -17.45 0.36
CA VAL A 563 -17.06 -16.39 -0.55
C VAL A 563 -18.31 -15.71 -1.07
N LYS A 564 -18.45 -14.40 -0.80
CA LYS A 564 -19.49 -13.57 -1.41
C LYS A 564 -18.93 -13.01 -2.71
N PRO A 565 -19.36 -13.51 -3.88
CA PRO A 565 -18.96 -12.94 -5.17
C PRO A 565 -19.56 -11.55 -5.35
N ALA A 566 -18.87 -10.77 -6.20
CA ALA A 566 -19.30 -9.45 -6.68
C ALA A 566 -20.72 -9.48 -7.24
#